data_AF-A0A7C5S7G6-F1
#
_entry.id   AF-A0A7C5S7G6-F1
#
_cell.length_a   1.000
_cell.length_b   1.000
_cell.length_c   1.000
_cell.angle_alpha   90.00
_cell.angle_beta   90.00
_cell.angle_gamma   90.00
#
_symmetry.space_group_name_H-M   'P 1'
#
loop_
_entity.id
_entity.type
_entity.pdbx_description
1 polymer ?
#
loop_
_entity_poly.entity_id
_entity_poly.type
_entity_poly.pdbx_seq_one_letter_code
_entity_poly.pdbx_strand_id
1 'polypeptide(L)'
;MRPEVQRWFAEQAYSPERYARFRTALEEAVGCRIEFRVCEAPIFVAHPFREQLERAAREITLQCATAHYRALSEAAIPGPYRVPNEPDRPLFAVVDFAVVEEAPGKWGLRLVELQGFPSLFGYQYFYARLAREIYMLGEQWSYTFSGLSDQQYWDILRRAILAEHAPEEVVLLDYRPEQQKTRPDFTALERQLGIDAVDICSLRKEGRRLWRRRKGRWIPVRRIFNRVIVDELEEHRVQLPFCWTEELEVEWAGHPNWYFRMSKFALPYLRHSTVPRAYRLSEVEELPPGEVRRFVLKPLFSFAGKGVVLEPTEADLRAIPPQMRHLYVLQERITYAPCVYTP
;
A
#
# COMPACT_ATOMS: atom_id res chain seq x y z
N MET A 1 -13.53 16.04 6.05
CA MET A 1 -13.17 16.68 4.77
C MET A 1 -13.39 18.19 4.83
N ARG A 2 -12.83 18.95 3.88
CA ARG A 2 -13.04 20.42 3.71
C ARG A 2 -13.49 20.75 2.27
N PRO A 3 -14.73 20.41 1.85
CA PRO A 3 -15.19 20.59 0.47
C PRO A 3 -15.16 22.04 -0.02
N GLU A 4 -15.35 23.00 0.88
CA GLU A 4 -15.28 24.44 0.59
C GLU A 4 -13.86 24.87 0.18
N VAL A 5 -12.84 24.31 0.84
CA VAL A 5 -11.43 24.54 0.48
C VAL A 5 -11.09 23.84 -0.83
N GLN A 6 -11.64 22.64 -1.03
CA GLN A 6 -11.46 21.88 -2.26
C GLN A 6 -12.00 22.67 -3.48
N ARG A 7 -13.18 23.30 -3.33
CA ARG A 7 -13.77 24.17 -4.36
C ARG A 7 -12.94 25.44 -4.57
N TRP A 8 -12.55 26.12 -3.50
CA TRP A 8 -11.66 27.28 -3.60
C TRP A 8 -10.36 26.94 -4.34
N PHE A 9 -9.76 25.79 -4.05
CA PHE A 9 -8.55 25.36 -4.75
C PHE A 9 -8.80 25.26 -6.25
N ALA A 10 -9.86 24.58 -6.66
CA ALA A 10 -10.19 24.38 -8.07
C ALA A 10 -10.49 25.69 -8.81
N GLU A 11 -11.19 26.62 -8.16
CA GLU A 11 -11.64 27.86 -8.78
C GLU A 11 -10.59 28.99 -8.74
N GLN A 12 -9.71 28.99 -7.72
CA GLN A 12 -8.85 30.16 -7.41
C GLN A 12 -7.35 29.82 -7.34
N ALA A 13 -6.98 28.64 -6.86
CA ALA A 13 -5.57 28.28 -6.68
C ALA A 13 -5.00 27.52 -7.89
N TYR A 14 -5.83 26.73 -8.55
CA TYR A 14 -5.47 25.96 -9.72
C TYR A 14 -5.36 26.84 -10.97
N SER A 15 -4.37 26.55 -11.80
CA SER A 15 -4.31 26.97 -13.20
C SER A 15 -3.53 25.93 -14.01
N PRO A 16 -3.77 25.80 -15.32
CA PRO A 16 -2.98 24.90 -16.18
C PRO A 16 -1.47 25.15 -16.09
N GLU A 17 -1.04 26.41 -15.97
CA GLU A 17 0.37 26.80 -15.87
C GLU A 17 0.98 26.36 -14.54
N ARG A 18 0.26 26.54 -13.43
CA ARG A 18 0.71 26.07 -12.11
C ARG A 18 0.79 24.55 -12.06
N TYR A 19 -0.18 23.86 -12.66
CA TYR A 19 -0.15 22.40 -12.75
C TYR A 19 1.01 21.89 -13.64
N ALA A 20 1.28 22.54 -14.77
CA ALA A 20 2.43 22.22 -15.61
C ALA A 20 3.74 22.37 -14.82
N ARG A 21 3.91 23.49 -14.11
CA ARG A 21 5.07 23.74 -13.23
C ARG A 21 5.17 22.71 -12.10
N PHE A 22 4.04 22.35 -11.49
CA PHE A 22 3.97 21.32 -10.44
C PHE A 22 4.47 19.97 -10.95
N ARG A 23 4.01 19.53 -12.12
CA ARG A 23 4.48 18.27 -12.71
C ARG A 23 5.97 18.28 -12.99
N THR A 24 6.49 19.35 -13.61
CA THR A 24 7.93 19.48 -13.89
C THR A 24 8.76 19.42 -12.62
N ALA A 25 8.39 20.21 -11.61
CA ALA A 25 9.09 20.22 -10.32
C ALA A 25 9.03 18.85 -9.61
N LEU A 26 7.91 18.14 -9.75
CA LEU A 26 7.75 16.81 -9.17
C LEU A 26 8.66 15.79 -9.85
N GLU A 27 8.72 15.75 -11.19
CA GLU A 27 9.64 14.90 -11.95
C GLU A 27 11.11 15.21 -11.64
N GLU A 28 11.46 16.49 -11.52
CA GLU A 28 12.80 16.92 -11.12
C GLU A 28 13.16 16.45 -9.70
N ALA A 29 12.23 16.56 -8.75
CA ALA A 29 12.45 16.16 -7.36
C ALA A 29 12.59 14.64 -7.21
N VAL A 30 11.67 13.87 -7.80
CA VAL A 30 11.71 12.40 -7.74
C VAL A 30 12.83 11.81 -8.59
N GLY A 31 13.21 12.50 -9.67
CA GLY A 31 14.38 12.16 -10.48
C GLY A 31 14.13 11.29 -11.69
N CYS A 32 12.88 11.11 -12.07
CA CYS A 32 12.50 10.44 -13.29
C CYS A 32 11.18 11.01 -13.81
N ARG A 33 10.86 10.66 -15.06
CA ARG A 33 9.56 10.96 -15.64
C ARG A 33 8.45 10.19 -14.90
N ILE A 34 7.29 10.81 -14.74
CA ILE A 34 6.10 10.18 -14.19
C ILE A 34 5.15 9.83 -15.32
N GLU A 35 4.92 8.54 -15.51
CA GLU A 35 4.13 8.03 -16.65
C GLU A 35 2.63 7.90 -16.35
N PHE A 36 2.25 8.00 -15.08
CA PHE A 36 0.85 7.99 -14.67
C PHE A 36 0.28 9.40 -14.50
N ARG A 37 -1.05 9.53 -14.49
CA ARG A 37 -1.72 10.81 -14.27
C ARG A 37 -1.47 11.28 -12.83
N VAL A 38 -0.86 12.46 -12.71
CA VAL A 38 -0.67 13.15 -11.43
C VAL A 38 -1.93 13.97 -11.12
N CYS A 39 -2.56 13.73 -9.97
CA CYS A 39 -3.71 14.52 -9.54
C CYS A 39 -3.33 16.00 -9.40
N GLU A 40 -4.14 16.87 -9.99
CA GLU A 40 -3.95 18.32 -10.02
C GLU A 40 -4.17 18.97 -8.65
N ALA A 41 -5.00 18.34 -7.81
CA ALA A 41 -5.44 18.88 -6.54
C ALA A 41 -5.04 17.98 -5.35
N PRO A 42 -4.44 18.54 -4.28
CA PRO A 42 -4.35 17.83 -3.02
C PRO A 42 -5.75 17.66 -2.40
N ILE A 43 -5.85 16.72 -1.46
CA ILE A 43 -7.09 16.46 -0.71
C ILE A 43 -7.03 17.22 0.63
N PHE A 44 -7.98 18.13 0.85
CA PHE A 44 -8.03 18.94 2.06
C PHE A 44 -8.88 18.28 3.15
N VAL A 45 -8.26 18.01 4.30
CA VAL A 45 -8.91 17.37 5.46
C VAL A 45 -8.86 18.27 6.70
N ALA A 46 -9.93 18.21 7.50
CA ALA A 46 -9.99 18.89 8.78
C ALA A 46 -9.20 18.09 9.83
N HIS A 47 -8.63 18.76 10.83
CA HIS A 47 -7.89 18.11 11.91
C HIS A 47 -8.65 16.95 12.58
N PRO A 48 -9.94 17.09 12.98
CA PRO A 48 -10.66 15.98 13.61
C PRO A 48 -10.82 14.76 12.69
N PHE A 49 -11.00 14.99 11.38
CA PHE A 49 -11.14 13.91 10.41
C PHE A 49 -9.80 13.19 10.16
N ARG A 50 -8.70 13.94 10.17
CA ARG A 50 -7.34 13.40 10.11
C ARG A 50 -7.06 12.49 11.30
N GLU A 51 -7.36 12.94 12.52
CA GLU A 51 -7.18 12.14 13.74
C GLU A 51 -8.03 10.86 13.73
N GLN A 52 -9.26 10.95 13.20
CA GLN A 52 -10.11 9.78 13.00
C GLN A 52 -9.48 8.76 12.04
N LEU A 53 -8.88 9.22 10.94
CA LEU A 53 -8.19 8.37 9.96
C LEU A 53 -6.96 7.69 10.57
N GLU A 54 -6.09 8.46 11.24
CA GLU A 54 -4.89 7.94 11.91
C GLU A 54 -5.24 6.91 13.00
N ARG A 55 -6.24 7.22 13.81
CA ARG A 55 -6.72 6.33 14.88
C ARG A 55 -7.26 5.03 14.29
N ALA A 56 -8.14 5.10 13.29
CA ALA A 56 -8.71 3.92 12.66
C ALA A 56 -7.63 3.05 11.98
N ALA A 57 -6.68 3.65 11.26
CA ALA A 57 -5.58 2.94 10.64
C ALA A 57 -4.74 2.18 11.66
N ARG A 58 -4.40 2.82 12.78
CA ARG A 58 -3.63 2.22 13.87
C ARG A 58 -4.39 1.08 14.55
N GLU A 59 -5.65 1.31 14.92
CA GLU A 59 -6.48 0.30 15.60
C GLU A 59 -6.69 -0.95 14.73
N ILE A 60 -6.93 -0.78 13.43
CA ILE A 60 -7.06 -1.90 12.48
C ILE A 60 -5.73 -2.66 12.30
N THR A 61 -4.61 -1.92 12.14
CA THR A 61 -3.29 -2.54 11.98
C THR A 61 -2.90 -3.36 13.20
N LEU A 62 -3.18 -2.88 14.41
CA LEU A 62 -2.87 -3.59 15.65
C LEU A 62 -3.64 -4.91 15.80
N GLN A 63 -4.87 -5.01 15.27
CA GLN A 63 -5.61 -6.27 15.26
C GLN A 63 -4.91 -7.35 14.43
N CYS A 64 -4.24 -6.96 13.33
CA CYS A 64 -3.47 -7.85 12.47
C CYS A 64 -2.16 -8.34 13.13
N ALA A 65 -1.70 -7.69 14.19
CA ALA A 65 -0.49 -8.08 14.92
C ALA A 65 -0.78 -8.98 16.15
N THR A 66 -2.04 -9.27 16.44
CA THR A 66 -2.39 -10.13 17.58
C THR A 66 -1.97 -11.58 17.34
N ALA A 67 -1.58 -12.29 18.42
CA ALA A 67 -1.20 -13.71 18.32
C ALA A 67 -2.33 -14.57 17.72
N HIS A 68 -3.59 -14.26 18.07
CA HIS A 68 -4.77 -14.94 17.53
C HIS A 68 -4.88 -14.76 16.00
N TYR A 69 -4.80 -13.52 15.52
CA TYR A 69 -4.86 -13.26 14.07
C TYR A 69 -3.66 -13.86 13.33
N ARG A 70 -2.46 -13.80 13.91
CA ARG A 70 -1.27 -14.42 13.32
C ARG A 70 -1.45 -15.92 13.12
N ALA A 71 -2.01 -16.62 14.10
CA ALA A 71 -2.33 -18.04 13.96
C ALA A 71 -3.35 -18.32 12.85
N LEU A 72 -4.41 -17.49 12.74
CA LEU A 72 -5.41 -17.63 11.68
C LEU A 72 -4.85 -17.35 10.28
N SER A 73 -4.01 -16.32 10.17
CA SER A 73 -3.43 -15.85 8.90
C SER A 73 -2.29 -16.71 8.38
N GLU A 74 -1.87 -17.76 9.11
CA GLU A 74 -0.97 -18.79 8.57
C GLU A 74 -1.48 -19.42 7.28
N ALA A 75 -2.81 -19.56 7.16
CA ALA A 75 -3.46 -20.12 5.98
C ALA A 75 -3.42 -19.16 4.77
N ALA A 76 -3.12 -17.88 4.97
CA ALA A 76 -3.03 -16.90 3.90
C ALA A 76 -1.68 -16.95 3.16
N ILE A 77 -0.64 -17.53 3.78
CA ILE A 77 0.72 -17.58 3.21
C ILE A 77 0.91 -18.88 2.42
N PRO A 78 1.04 -18.82 1.09
CA PRO A 78 1.27 -20.02 0.30
C PRO A 78 2.62 -20.65 0.64
N GLY A 79 2.68 -21.99 0.66
CA GLY A 79 3.87 -22.76 1.05
C GLY A 79 5.16 -22.31 0.38
N PRO A 80 5.21 -22.18 -0.98
CA PRO A 80 6.41 -21.76 -1.69
C PRO A 80 6.91 -20.34 -1.38
N TYR A 81 6.07 -19.48 -0.77
CA TYR A 81 6.37 -18.09 -0.45
C TYR A 81 6.51 -17.84 1.06
N ARG A 82 6.50 -18.90 1.87
CA ARG A 82 6.59 -18.80 3.33
C ARG A 82 8.02 -18.51 3.77
N VAL A 83 8.31 -17.23 4.02
CA VAL A 83 9.63 -16.78 4.48
C VAL A 83 9.80 -17.05 5.98
N PRO A 84 10.91 -17.66 6.44
CA PRO A 84 11.16 -17.92 7.85
C PRO A 84 11.53 -16.65 8.63
N ASN A 85 11.51 -16.73 9.96
CA ASN A 85 11.95 -15.66 10.88
C ASN A 85 11.13 -14.35 10.79
N GLU A 86 9.82 -14.48 10.60
CA GLU A 86 8.90 -13.34 10.58
C GLU A 86 8.80 -12.65 11.96
N PRO A 87 8.88 -11.31 12.04
CA PRO A 87 8.65 -10.57 13.27
C PRO A 87 7.18 -10.57 13.70
N ASP A 88 6.93 -10.39 15.00
CA ASP A 88 5.56 -10.42 15.56
C ASP A 88 4.63 -9.28 15.11
N ARG A 89 5.18 -8.25 14.47
CA ARG A 89 4.45 -7.09 13.96
C ARG A 89 4.97 -6.66 12.59
N PRO A 90 4.10 -6.09 11.73
CA PRO A 90 4.55 -5.52 10.47
C PRO A 90 5.41 -4.28 10.72
N LEU A 91 6.44 -4.09 9.88
CA LEU A 91 7.21 -2.85 9.87
C LEU A 91 6.46 -1.72 9.14
N PHE A 92 5.69 -2.08 8.11
CA PHE A 92 4.93 -1.15 7.28
C PHE A 92 3.48 -1.64 7.18
N ALA A 93 2.55 -0.69 7.18
CA ALA A 93 1.14 -0.94 6.95
C ALA A 93 0.55 0.23 6.17
N VAL A 94 -0.23 -0.09 5.16
CA VAL A 94 -1.04 0.86 4.38
C VAL A 94 -2.50 0.49 4.58
N VAL A 95 -3.34 1.47 4.88
CA VAL A 95 -4.78 1.26 5.12
C VAL A 95 -5.55 2.24 4.27
N ASP A 96 -6.34 1.69 3.36
CA ASP A 96 -7.12 2.45 2.40
C ASP A 96 -8.54 2.63 2.93
N PHE A 97 -8.95 3.88 3.09
CA PHE A 97 -10.32 4.23 3.46
C PHE A 97 -11.02 4.93 2.31
N ALA A 98 -12.27 4.54 2.10
CA ALA A 98 -13.24 5.36 1.41
C ALA A 98 -13.79 6.39 2.40
N VAL A 99 -13.94 7.63 1.94
CA VAL A 99 -14.73 8.63 2.65
C VAL A 99 -16.20 8.39 2.33
N VAL A 100 -17.04 8.33 3.35
CA VAL A 100 -18.50 8.18 3.22
C VAL A 100 -19.22 9.33 3.89
N GLU A 101 -20.47 9.55 3.52
CA GLU A 101 -21.35 10.52 4.20
C GLU A 101 -22.27 9.78 5.15
N GLU A 102 -22.14 10.04 6.45
CA GLU A 102 -22.96 9.39 7.49
C GLU A 102 -24.25 10.16 7.76
N ALA A 103 -24.20 11.48 7.56
CA ALA A 103 -25.31 12.42 7.58
C ALA A 103 -24.88 13.66 6.77
N PRO A 104 -25.80 14.54 6.34
CA PRO A 104 -25.45 15.72 5.56
C PRO A 104 -24.27 16.50 6.16
N GLY A 105 -23.14 16.56 5.43
CA GLY A 105 -21.91 17.25 5.86
C GLY A 105 -21.07 16.54 6.93
N LYS A 106 -21.49 15.36 7.41
CA LYS A 106 -20.77 14.52 8.37
C LYS A 106 -20.06 13.37 7.65
N TRP A 107 -18.74 13.47 7.57
CA TRP A 107 -17.88 12.50 6.90
C TRP A 107 -17.50 11.35 7.83
N GLY A 108 -17.59 10.13 7.32
CA GLY A 108 -17.11 8.91 7.96
C GLY A 108 -16.06 8.19 7.11
N LEU A 109 -15.55 7.07 7.64
CA LEU A 109 -14.56 6.22 6.97
C LEU A 109 -15.12 4.82 6.81
N ARG A 110 -14.84 4.20 5.66
CA ARG A 110 -15.06 2.76 5.44
C ARG A 110 -13.80 2.11 4.88
N LEU A 111 -13.32 1.05 5.53
CA LEU A 111 -12.13 0.31 5.12
C LEU A 111 -12.38 -0.33 3.75
N VAL A 112 -11.52 0.00 2.79
CA VAL A 112 -11.51 -0.59 1.45
C VAL A 112 -10.55 -1.78 1.40
N GLU A 113 -9.32 -1.56 1.86
CA GLU A 113 -8.23 -2.53 1.83
C GLU A 113 -7.19 -2.18 2.91
N LEU A 114 -6.40 -3.18 3.31
CA LEU A 114 -5.22 -3.01 4.15
C LEU A 114 -4.10 -3.88 3.59
N GLN A 115 -2.86 -3.38 3.64
CA GLN A 115 -1.70 -4.03 3.06
C GLN A 115 -0.49 -3.93 3.99
N GLY A 116 0.17 -5.07 4.25
CA GLY A 116 1.43 -5.16 4.99
C GLY A 116 2.65 -4.92 4.12
N PHE A 117 2.51 -4.09 3.08
CA PHE A 117 3.45 -3.90 2.00
C PHE A 117 3.70 -2.41 1.78
N PRO A 118 4.96 -1.93 1.78
CA PRO A 118 5.26 -0.51 1.69
C PRO A 118 5.17 0.00 0.25
N SER A 119 4.56 1.17 0.04
CA SER A 119 4.59 1.83 -1.27
C SER A 119 4.37 3.33 -1.18
N LEU A 120 4.99 4.09 -2.09
CA LEU A 120 4.76 5.51 -2.36
C LEU A 120 5.22 6.50 -1.27
N PHE A 121 6.01 6.05 -0.28
CA PHE A 121 6.48 6.92 0.81
C PHE A 121 7.40 8.06 0.33
N GLY A 122 8.23 7.83 -0.69
CA GLY A 122 9.05 8.88 -1.28
C GLY A 122 8.23 9.78 -2.20
N TYR A 123 7.47 9.18 -3.12
CA TYR A 123 6.68 9.92 -4.10
C TYR A 123 5.63 10.84 -3.45
N GLN A 124 4.84 10.32 -2.51
CA GLN A 124 3.77 11.09 -1.86
C GLN A 124 4.31 12.26 -1.04
N TYR A 125 5.48 12.12 -0.42
CA TYR A 125 6.14 13.21 0.29
C TYR A 125 6.43 14.38 -0.67
N PHE A 126 7.10 14.10 -1.79
CA PHE A 126 7.43 15.14 -2.75
C PHE A 126 6.18 15.74 -3.40
N TYR A 127 5.20 14.92 -3.75
CA TYR A 127 3.91 15.38 -4.26
C TYR A 127 3.29 16.41 -3.31
N ALA A 128 3.15 16.07 -2.03
CA ALA A 128 2.40 16.88 -1.09
C ALA A 128 3.16 18.16 -0.68
N ARG A 129 4.48 18.07 -0.51
CA ARG A 129 5.35 19.24 -0.26
C ARG A 129 5.30 20.23 -1.43
N LEU A 130 5.53 19.75 -2.65
CA LEU A 130 5.56 20.61 -3.84
C LEU A 130 4.18 21.17 -4.18
N ALA A 131 3.10 20.43 -3.93
CA ALA A 131 1.75 20.96 -4.08
C ALA A 131 1.52 22.14 -3.14
N ARG A 132 1.91 22.04 -1.87
CA ARG A 132 1.82 23.16 -0.91
C ARG A 132 2.61 24.38 -1.37
N GLU A 133 3.83 24.19 -1.85
CA GLU A 133 4.72 25.26 -2.31
C GLU A 133 4.21 25.93 -3.60
N ILE A 134 3.93 25.15 -4.65
CA ILE A 134 3.65 25.67 -5.99
C ILE A 134 2.27 26.30 -6.10
N TYR A 135 1.29 25.78 -5.35
CA TYR A 135 -0.04 26.38 -5.22
C TYR A 135 -0.12 27.42 -4.10
N MET A 136 0.98 27.70 -3.38
CA MET A 136 1.08 28.71 -2.33
C MET A 136 -0.02 28.57 -1.25
N LEU A 137 -0.23 27.34 -0.77
CA LEU A 137 -1.37 27.02 0.10
C LEU A 137 -1.24 27.63 1.51
N GLY A 138 -0.03 28.02 1.93
CA GLY A 138 0.28 28.59 3.25
C GLY A 138 0.70 27.56 4.30
N GLU A 139 1.08 28.03 5.49
CA GLU A 139 1.64 27.20 6.58
C GLU A 139 0.61 26.50 7.46
N GLN A 140 -0.66 26.90 7.36
CA GLN A 140 -1.77 26.26 8.06
C GLN A 140 -2.03 24.82 7.59
N TRP A 141 -1.44 24.39 6.46
CA TRP A 141 -1.57 23.05 5.92
C TRP A 141 -0.31 22.22 6.17
N SER A 142 -0.48 21.11 6.90
CA SER A 142 0.52 20.04 7.00
C SER A 142 0.31 19.02 5.87
N TYR A 143 1.40 18.41 5.40
CA TYR A 143 1.40 17.39 4.36
C TYR A 143 1.97 16.03 4.80
N THR A 144 2.40 15.89 6.06
CA THR A 144 2.89 14.63 6.64
C THR A 144 1.83 13.89 7.47
N PHE A 145 0.57 14.39 7.45
CA PHE A 145 -0.60 13.97 8.27
C PHE A 145 -0.34 14.06 9.79
N SER A 146 0.63 13.32 10.29
CA SER A 146 1.14 13.25 11.66
C SER A 146 1.74 14.54 12.25
N GLY A 147 1.81 15.64 11.50
CA GLY A 147 2.42 16.90 11.96
C GLY A 147 3.95 16.84 12.08
N LEU A 148 4.58 15.77 11.58
CA LEU A 148 6.03 15.64 11.51
C LEU A 148 6.62 16.73 10.63
N SER A 149 7.78 17.24 11.04
CA SER A 149 8.62 18.03 10.13
C SER A 149 9.22 17.14 9.03
N ASP A 150 9.69 17.78 7.97
CA ASP A 150 10.43 17.17 6.87
C ASP A 150 11.55 16.25 7.36
N GLN A 151 12.36 16.74 8.29
CA GLN A 151 13.46 15.99 8.88
C GLN A 151 12.96 14.76 9.64
N GLN A 152 11.92 14.92 10.48
CA GLN A 152 11.39 13.81 11.27
C GLN A 152 10.78 12.72 10.40
N TYR A 153 10.10 13.09 9.32
CA TYR A 153 9.56 12.14 8.34
C TYR A 153 10.66 11.28 7.74
N TRP A 154 11.72 11.91 7.23
CA TRP A 154 12.85 11.20 6.62
C TRP A 154 13.66 10.40 7.63
N ASP A 155 13.79 10.85 8.88
CA ASP A 155 14.48 10.08 9.92
C ASP A 155 13.72 8.82 10.33
N ILE A 156 12.39 8.86 10.37
CA ILE A 156 11.56 7.67 10.60
C ILE A 156 11.73 6.69 9.43
N LEU A 157 11.61 7.17 8.18
CA LEU A 157 11.78 6.31 7.00
C LEU A 157 13.19 5.73 6.92
N ARG A 158 14.23 6.54 7.14
CA ARG A 158 15.62 6.10 7.15
C ARG A 158 15.84 4.99 8.16
N ARG A 159 15.39 5.18 9.40
CA ARG A 159 15.49 4.16 10.45
C ARG A 159 14.73 2.88 10.12
N ALA A 160 13.52 2.99 9.54
CA ALA A 160 12.75 1.82 9.16
C ALA A 160 13.41 1.05 8.00
N ILE A 161 13.91 1.75 6.98
CA ILE A 161 14.45 1.14 5.76
C ILE A 161 15.89 0.68 5.94
N LEU A 162 16.76 1.47 6.58
CA LEU A 162 18.18 1.14 6.74
C LEU A 162 18.49 0.35 8.02
N ALA A 163 17.72 0.56 9.09
CA ALA A 163 18.09 0.16 10.44
C ALA A 163 19.53 0.62 10.79
N GLU A 164 20.43 -0.31 11.12
CA GLU A 164 21.85 -0.03 11.45
C GLU A 164 22.81 -0.32 10.28
N HIS A 165 22.28 -0.66 9.09
CA HIS A 165 23.10 -1.06 7.94
C HIS A 165 23.54 0.14 7.09
N ALA A 166 24.70 0.02 6.45
CA ALA A 166 25.16 1.01 5.49
C ALA A 166 24.24 1.02 4.24
N PRO A 167 23.91 2.20 3.66
CA PRO A 167 23.02 2.27 2.50
C PRO A 167 23.41 1.37 1.32
N GLU A 168 24.70 1.14 1.11
CA GLU A 168 25.18 0.28 0.02
C GLU A 168 24.90 -1.22 0.20
N GLU A 169 24.68 -1.66 1.44
CA GLU A 169 24.31 -3.02 1.82
C GLU A 169 22.78 -3.22 1.91
N VAL A 170 22.01 -2.13 1.74
CA VAL A 170 20.54 -2.14 1.71
C VAL A 170 20.06 -1.99 0.27
N VAL A 171 19.14 -2.86 -0.13
CA VAL A 171 18.54 -2.79 -1.48
C VAL A 171 17.03 -2.56 -1.38
N LEU A 172 16.49 -1.74 -2.28
CA LEU A 172 15.07 -1.78 -2.62
C LEU A 172 14.90 -2.90 -3.64
N LEU A 173 14.30 -4.02 -3.24
CA LEU A 173 14.20 -5.21 -4.08
C LEU A 173 12.85 -5.26 -4.75
N ASP A 174 12.83 -5.33 -6.08
CA ASP A 174 11.61 -5.45 -6.89
C ASP A 174 11.88 -6.35 -8.11
N TYR A 175 10.85 -6.75 -8.84
CA TYR A 175 10.99 -7.38 -10.15
C TYR A 175 11.04 -6.30 -11.23
N ARG A 176 12.15 -6.23 -11.98
CA ARG A 176 12.37 -5.22 -13.04
C ARG A 176 12.02 -3.79 -12.58
N PRO A 177 12.66 -3.26 -11.52
CA PRO A 177 12.28 -1.98 -10.90
C PRO A 177 12.19 -0.80 -11.87
N GLU A 178 13.01 -0.80 -12.92
CA GLU A 178 13.02 0.22 -13.98
C GLU A 178 11.74 0.28 -14.83
N GLN A 179 10.97 -0.82 -14.86
CA GLN A 179 9.72 -0.97 -15.60
C GLN A 179 8.47 -0.75 -14.73
N GLN A 180 8.64 -0.58 -13.41
CA GLN A 180 7.53 -0.44 -12.48
C GLN A 180 6.87 0.94 -12.61
N LYS A 181 5.54 1.00 -12.62
CA LYS A 181 4.80 2.29 -12.62
C LYS A 181 5.13 3.16 -11.41
N THR A 182 5.48 2.52 -10.30
CA THR A 182 5.88 3.18 -9.05
C THR A 182 7.36 3.55 -9.01
N ARG A 183 8.11 3.42 -10.11
CA ARG A 183 9.51 3.84 -10.20
C ARG A 183 9.80 5.25 -9.65
N PRO A 184 8.94 6.28 -9.82
CA PRO A 184 9.15 7.58 -9.18
C PRO A 184 9.36 7.50 -7.66
N ASP A 185 8.70 6.55 -6.97
CA ASP A 185 8.91 6.30 -5.55
C ASP A 185 10.30 5.71 -5.26
N PHE A 186 10.76 4.80 -6.12
CA PHE A 186 12.07 4.16 -5.97
C PHE A 186 13.17 5.20 -6.10
N THR A 187 13.16 5.98 -7.19
CA THR A 187 14.18 7.01 -7.43
C THR A 187 14.17 8.10 -6.35
N ALA A 188 12.99 8.45 -5.82
CA ALA A 188 12.88 9.35 -4.68
C ALA A 188 13.60 8.79 -3.43
N LEU A 189 13.40 7.50 -3.12
CA LEU A 189 14.06 6.83 -1.98
C LEU A 189 15.56 6.65 -2.21
N GLU A 190 16.00 6.29 -3.42
CA GLU A 190 17.43 6.19 -3.76
C GLU A 190 18.16 7.51 -3.50
N ARG A 191 17.58 8.64 -3.95
CA ARG A 191 18.15 9.97 -3.73
C ARG A 191 18.22 10.38 -2.26
N GLN A 192 17.21 10.03 -1.47
CA GLN A 192 17.09 10.46 -0.07
C GLN A 192 17.84 9.54 0.91
N LEU A 193 17.95 8.25 0.59
CA LEU A 193 18.51 7.23 1.48
C LEU A 193 19.84 6.66 0.99
N GLY A 194 20.20 6.85 -0.28
CA GLY A 194 21.43 6.32 -0.88
C GLY A 194 21.42 4.81 -1.15
N ILE A 195 20.23 4.19 -1.10
CA ILE A 195 20.02 2.79 -1.49
C ILE A 195 19.88 2.68 -3.01
N ASP A 196 20.00 1.48 -3.55
CA ASP A 196 19.76 1.21 -4.98
C ASP A 196 18.54 0.28 -5.14
N ALA A 197 17.73 0.54 -6.17
CA ALA A 197 16.70 -0.38 -6.64
C ALA A 197 17.36 -1.54 -7.41
N VAL A 198 17.07 -2.77 -7.00
CA VAL A 198 17.72 -3.97 -7.53
C VAL A 198 16.65 -4.94 -8.02
N ASP A 199 16.85 -5.45 -9.24
CA ASP A 199 16.02 -6.54 -9.77
C ASP A 199 16.32 -7.83 -8.99
N ILE A 200 15.27 -8.46 -8.44
CA ILE A 200 15.35 -9.74 -7.75
C ILE A 200 16.05 -10.83 -8.58
N CYS A 201 15.89 -10.83 -9.90
CA CYS A 201 16.53 -11.78 -10.81
C CYS A 201 18.04 -11.56 -10.94
N SER A 202 18.54 -10.35 -10.63
CA SER A 202 19.96 -10.00 -10.76
C SER A 202 20.80 -10.37 -9.54
N LEU A 203 20.16 -10.78 -8.44
CA LEU A 203 20.85 -11.21 -7.24
C LEU A 203 21.64 -12.49 -7.48
N ARG A 204 22.79 -12.59 -6.82
CA ARG A 204 23.57 -13.81 -6.74
C ARG A 204 23.52 -14.37 -5.34
N LYS A 205 23.15 -15.64 -5.20
CA LYS A 205 23.19 -16.35 -3.93
C LYS A 205 24.49 -17.13 -3.79
N GLU A 206 25.13 -17.03 -2.63
CA GLU A 206 26.28 -17.84 -2.23
C GLU A 206 26.06 -18.37 -0.81
N GLY A 207 25.81 -19.68 -0.68
CA GLY A 207 25.38 -20.26 0.58
C GLY A 207 24.06 -19.62 1.04
N ARG A 208 24.07 -18.96 2.20
CA ARG A 208 22.92 -18.21 2.76
C ARG A 208 22.94 -16.72 2.42
N ARG A 209 24.00 -16.22 1.78
CA ARG A 209 24.18 -14.79 1.52
C ARG A 209 23.69 -14.42 0.13
N LEU A 210 23.15 -13.20 0.03
CA LEU A 210 22.80 -12.58 -1.24
C LEU A 210 23.80 -11.48 -1.58
N TRP A 211 24.06 -11.32 -2.87
CA TRP A 211 24.96 -10.32 -3.40
C TRP A 211 24.29 -9.58 -4.54
N ARG A 212 24.53 -8.28 -4.60
CA ARG A 212 24.11 -7.42 -5.71
C ARG A 212 25.32 -6.87 -6.43
N ARG A 213 25.16 -6.51 -7.69
CA ARG A 213 26.24 -5.91 -8.48
C ARG A 213 26.14 -4.38 -8.43
N ARG A 214 27.27 -3.70 -8.19
CA ARG A 214 27.38 -2.23 -8.27
C ARG A 214 28.72 -1.86 -8.88
N LYS A 215 28.72 -1.04 -9.94
CA LYS A 215 29.97 -0.57 -10.59
C LYS A 215 31.00 -1.70 -10.83
N GLY A 216 30.52 -2.85 -11.30
CA GLY A 216 31.35 -4.03 -11.57
C GLY A 216 31.74 -4.90 -10.37
N ARG A 217 31.45 -4.48 -9.13
CA ARG A 217 31.78 -5.22 -7.90
C ARG A 217 30.55 -5.92 -7.32
N TRP A 218 30.78 -7.01 -6.59
CA TRP A 218 29.76 -7.68 -5.78
C TRP A 218 29.76 -7.09 -4.38
N ILE A 219 28.60 -6.64 -3.92
CA ILE A 219 28.38 -6.07 -2.59
C ILE A 219 27.39 -6.97 -1.86
N PRO A 220 27.65 -7.33 -0.59
CA PRO A 220 26.71 -8.14 0.17
C PRO A 220 25.41 -7.37 0.38
N VAL A 221 24.28 -8.07 0.26
CA VAL A 221 22.98 -7.54 0.66
C VAL A 221 22.75 -7.97 2.09
N ARG A 222 22.71 -7.02 3.02
CA ARG A 222 22.47 -7.25 4.45
C ARG A 222 21.01 -7.01 4.83
N ARG A 223 20.35 -6.09 4.13
CA ARG A 223 18.95 -5.74 4.36
C ARG A 223 18.20 -5.51 3.07
N ILE A 224 16.95 -5.96 3.03
CA ILE A 224 16.09 -5.85 1.86
C ILE A 224 14.85 -5.03 2.23
N PHE A 225 14.68 -3.88 1.60
CA PHE A 225 13.41 -3.18 1.53
C PHE A 225 12.57 -3.82 0.43
N ASN A 226 11.66 -4.69 0.84
CA ASN A 226 10.93 -5.57 -0.07
C ASN A 226 9.81 -4.82 -0.78
N ARG A 227 9.88 -4.80 -2.12
CA ARG A 227 8.87 -4.27 -3.03
C ARG A 227 8.41 -5.30 -4.06
N VAL A 228 8.80 -6.56 -3.90
CA VAL A 228 8.41 -7.63 -4.81
C VAL A 228 6.95 -8.03 -4.61
N ILE A 229 6.19 -8.06 -5.70
CA ILE A 229 4.81 -8.55 -5.76
C ILE A 229 4.81 -9.98 -6.29
N VAL A 230 4.37 -10.94 -5.48
CA VAL A 230 4.46 -12.37 -5.81
C VAL A 230 3.60 -12.75 -7.02
N ASP A 231 2.39 -12.20 -7.13
CA ASP A 231 1.50 -12.46 -8.28
C ASP A 231 2.14 -12.06 -9.61
N GLU A 232 2.96 -11.00 -9.61
CA GLU A 232 3.69 -10.59 -10.81
C GLU A 232 4.77 -11.61 -11.20
N LEU A 233 5.45 -12.20 -10.21
CA LEU A 233 6.42 -13.27 -10.45
C LEU A 233 5.76 -14.53 -10.99
N GLU A 234 4.58 -14.90 -10.47
CA GLU A 234 3.82 -16.06 -10.94
C GLU A 234 3.30 -15.85 -12.37
N GLU A 235 2.71 -14.69 -12.65
CA GLU A 235 2.19 -14.30 -13.97
C GLU A 235 3.28 -14.42 -15.04
N HIS A 236 4.51 -14.03 -14.72
CA HIS A 236 5.66 -14.08 -15.62
C HIS A 236 6.51 -15.34 -15.50
N ARG A 237 6.14 -16.29 -14.62
CA ARG A 237 6.88 -17.54 -14.34
C ARG A 237 8.36 -17.30 -14.08
N VAL A 238 8.65 -16.29 -13.27
CA VAL A 238 10.02 -15.84 -12.99
C VAL A 238 10.79 -16.90 -12.23
N GLN A 239 12.00 -17.22 -12.70
CA GLN A 239 12.93 -18.07 -11.97
C GLN A 239 13.84 -17.21 -11.10
N LEU A 240 13.78 -17.45 -9.79
CA LEU A 240 14.55 -16.71 -8.80
C LEU A 240 15.88 -17.41 -8.47
N PRO A 241 16.93 -16.65 -8.10
CA PRO A 241 18.22 -17.22 -7.70
C PRO A 241 18.22 -17.81 -6.28
N PHE A 242 17.08 -17.78 -5.58
CA PHE A 242 16.86 -18.33 -4.24
C PHE A 242 15.39 -18.77 -4.10
N CYS A 243 15.11 -19.59 -3.10
CA CYS A 243 13.73 -19.94 -2.72
C CYS A 243 13.32 -19.15 -1.46
N TRP A 244 12.08 -18.67 -1.42
CA TRP A 244 11.58 -17.86 -0.31
C TRP A 244 11.58 -18.59 1.04
N THR A 245 11.45 -19.92 1.03
CA THR A 245 11.42 -20.75 2.24
C THR A 245 12.80 -21.01 2.85
N GLU A 246 13.86 -20.49 2.22
CA GLU A 246 15.24 -20.64 2.70
C GLU A 246 15.55 -19.63 3.80
N GLU A 247 16.41 -20.02 4.73
CA GLU A 247 16.91 -19.11 5.76
C GLU A 247 18.09 -18.27 5.22
N LEU A 248 17.79 -17.12 4.61
CA LEU A 248 18.79 -16.20 4.06
C LEU A 248 19.41 -15.34 5.18
N GLU A 249 20.70 -14.99 5.06
CA GLU A 249 21.42 -14.07 5.96
C GLU A 249 21.11 -12.61 5.60
N VAL A 250 19.84 -12.24 5.63
CA VAL A 250 19.34 -10.89 5.31
C VAL A 250 18.26 -10.48 6.30
N GLU A 251 18.21 -9.18 6.61
CA GLU A 251 17.12 -8.59 7.38
C GLU A 251 16.06 -8.01 6.43
N TRP A 252 14.77 -8.26 6.71
CA TRP A 252 13.69 -7.76 5.87
C TRP A 252 13.10 -6.45 6.43
N ALA A 253 13.26 -5.34 5.70
CA ALA A 253 12.46 -4.14 5.90
C ALA A 253 11.12 -4.29 5.18
N GLY A 254 10.13 -4.80 5.90
CA GLY A 254 8.86 -5.25 5.32
C GLY A 254 8.94 -6.74 5.00
N HIS A 255 8.78 -7.57 6.03
CA HIS A 255 8.89 -9.02 5.89
C HIS A 255 7.84 -9.57 4.91
N PRO A 256 8.20 -10.39 3.91
CA PRO A 256 7.31 -10.76 2.80
C PRO A 256 5.98 -11.40 3.23
N ASN A 257 5.96 -12.18 4.30
CA ASN A 257 4.74 -12.80 4.81
C ASN A 257 3.62 -11.79 5.15
N TRP A 258 3.96 -10.55 5.55
CA TRP A 258 2.96 -9.53 5.87
C TRP A 258 2.14 -9.09 4.65
N TYR A 259 2.66 -9.25 3.44
CA TYR A 259 1.90 -9.07 2.19
C TYR A 259 0.67 -9.98 2.14
N PHE A 260 0.81 -11.23 2.58
CA PHE A 260 -0.26 -12.21 2.58
C PHE A 260 -1.17 -12.08 3.81
N ARG A 261 -0.58 -11.86 5.00
CA ARG A 261 -1.34 -11.73 6.24
C ARG A 261 -2.20 -10.49 6.28
N MET A 262 -1.65 -9.35 5.87
CA MET A 262 -2.38 -8.10 5.80
C MET A 262 -2.88 -7.94 4.37
N SER A 263 -3.95 -8.66 4.05
CA SER A 263 -4.58 -8.71 2.74
C SER A 263 -6.11 -8.75 2.90
N LYS A 264 -6.83 -9.02 1.81
CA LYS A 264 -8.29 -9.26 1.82
C LYS A 264 -8.68 -10.40 2.79
N PHE A 265 -7.77 -11.31 3.10
CA PHE A 265 -7.96 -12.36 4.11
C PHE A 265 -8.31 -11.79 5.48
N ALA A 266 -7.77 -10.62 5.82
CA ALA A 266 -7.97 -9.99 7.13
C ALA A 266 -9.41 -9.54 7.38
N LEU A 267 -10.12 -9.13 6.32
CA LEU A 267 -11.37 -8.37 6.43
C LEU A 267 -12.42 -9.02 7.35
N PRO A 268 -12.72 -10.33 7.26
CA PRO A 268 -13.73 -10.96 8.12
C PRO A 268 -13.34 -11.06 9.60
N TYR A 269 -12.06 -10.86 9.94
CA TYR A 269 -11.55 -10.96 11.32
C TYR A 269 -11.42 -9.62 12.02
N LEU A 270 -11.49 -8.51 11.28
CA LEU A 270 -11.38 -7.18 11.85
C LEU A 270 -12.69 -6.77 12.54
N ARG A 271 -12.56 -6.12 13.69
CA ARG A 271 -13.67 -5.60 14.49
C ARG A 271 -13.43 -4.12 14.76
N HIS A 272 -14.02 -3.27 13.95
CA HIS A 272 -13.92 -1.82 14.09
C HIS A 272 -15.10 -1.13 13.40
N SER A 273 -15.52 0.04 13.88
CA SER A 273 -16.71 0.75 13.36
C SER A 273 -16.57 1.20 11.90
N THR A 274 -15.34 1.35 11.42
CA THR A 274 -15.05 1.69 10.02
C THR A 274 -14.91 0.48 9.10
N VAL A 275 -14.95 -0.75 9.63
CA VAL A 275 -14.83 -1.96 8.81
C VAL A 275 -16.22 -2.37 8.34
N PRO A 276 -16.52 -2.36 7.03
CA PRO A 276 -17.77 -2.90 6.52
C PRO A 276 -17.89 -4.39 6.83
N ARG A 277 -19.12 -4.89 6.92
CA ARG A 277 -19.34 -6.33 7.14
C ARG A 277 -18.64 -7.13 6.05
N ALA A 278 -17.90 -8.14 6.44
CA ALA A 278 -17.18 -9.01 5.51
C ALA A 278 -17.28 -10.46 5.95
N TYR A 279 -17.45 -11.36 4.99
CA TYR A 279 -17.62 -12.79 5.20
C TYR A 279 -16.73 -13.57 4.25
N ARG A 280 -16.17 -14.70 4.70
CA ARG A 280 -15.61 -15.67 3.75
C ARG A 280 -16.77 -16.34 3.02
N LEU A 281 -16.68 -16.49 1.70
CA LEU A 281 -17.77 -17.08 0.94
C LEU A 281 -18.04 -18.54 1.34
N SER A 282 -17.04 -19.25 1.88
CA SER A 282 -17.20 -20.60 2.45
C SER A 282 -18.05 -20.65 3.72
N GLU A 283 -18.23 -19.53 4.43
CA GLU A 283 -19.02 -19.43 5.67
C GLU A 283 -20.44 -18.91 5.41
N VAL A 284 -20.75 -18.58 4.16
CA VAL A 284 -22.06 -18.09 3.74
C VAL A 284 -22.86 -19.28 3.20
N GLU A 285 -23.77 -19.81 4.01
CA GLU A 285 -24.67 -20.89 3.61
C GLU A 285 -25.68 -20.39 2.55
N GLU A 286 -26.50 -19.40 2.91
CA GLU A 286 -27.41 -18.68 2.00
C GLU A 286 -27.53 -17.21 2.41
N LEU A 287 -27.52 -16.30 1.43
CA LEU A 287 -27.90 -14.90 1.64
C LEU A 287 -29.38 -14.73 1.31
N PRO A 288 -30.13 -13.88 2.02
CA PRO A 288 -31.53 -13.63 1.65
C PRO A 288 -31.63 -13.10 0.21
N PRO A 289 -32.70 -13.46 -0.53
CA PRO A 289 -32.86 -13.06 -1.93
C PRO A 289 -32.70 -11.55 -2.13
N GLY A 290 -31.88 -11.17 -3.11
CA GLY A 290 -31.62 -9.76 -3.44
C GLY A 290 -30.63 -9.03 -2.51
N GLU A 291 -30.04 -9.69 -1.51
CA GLU A 291 -28.99 -9.07 -0.69
C GLU A 291 -27.60 -9.09 -1.34
N VAL A 292 -27.35 -9.98 -2.30
CA VAL A 292 -26.03 -10.14 -2.93
C VAL A 292 -25.51 -8.83 -3.54
N ARG A 293 -26.39 -8.02 -4.13
CA ARG A 293 -26.07 -6.69 -4.70
C ARG A 293 -25.55 -5.67 -3.67
N ARG A 294 -25.72 -5.93 -2.37
CA ARG A 294 -25.19 -5.11 -1.28
C ARG A 294 -23.72 -5.39 -1.00
N PHE A 295 -23.14 -6.41 -1.64
CA PHE A 295 -21.77 -6.82 -1.43
C PHE A 295 -20.93 -6.60 -2.68
N VAL A 296 -19.62 -6.66 -2.49
CA VAL A 296 -18.59 -6.77 -3.51
C VAL A 296 -17.92 -8.11 -3.27
N LEU A 297 -17.75 -8.90 -4.33
CA LEU A 297 -17.06 -10.18 -4.28
C LEU A 297 -15.59 -9.98 -4.65
N LYS A 298 -14.70 -10.41 -3.76
CA LYS A 298 -13.25 -10.24 -3.89
C LYS A 298 -12.54 -11.59 -3.82
N PRO A 299 -11.73 -11.97 -4.82
CA PRO A 299 -10.79 -13.08 -4.67
C PRO A 299 -9.71 -12.71 -3.65
N LEU A 300 -9.23 -13.69 -2.88
CA LEU A 300 -8.16 -13.49 -1.90
C LEU A 300 -6.78 -13.34 -2.57
N PHE A 301 -6.51 -14.16 -3.58
CA PHE A 301 -5.24 -14.21 -4.31
C PHE A 301 -5.29 -13.37 -5.59
N SER A 302 -5.84 -12.16 -5.49
CA SER A 302 -5.76 -11.18 -6.56
C SER A 302 -5.50 -9.79 -6.00
N PHE A 303 -4.42 -9.18 -6.47
CA PHE A 303 -3.97 -7.87 -6.05
C PHE A 303 -4.23 -6.84 -7.15
N ALA A 304 -4.19 -5.56 -6.78
CA ALA A 304 -4.54 -4.42 -7.66
C ALA A 304 -5.96 -4.48 -8.27
N GLY A 305 -6.92 -5.09 -7.56
CA GLY A 305 -8.34 -5.11 -7.95
C GLY A 305 -8.70 -6.07 -9.09
N LYS A 306 -7.75 -6.87 -9.60
CA LYS A 306 -8.04 -7.93 -10.60
C LYS A 306 -9.11 -8.89 -10.05
N GLY A 307 -10.16 -9.15 -10.82
CA GLY A 307 -11.21 -10.12 -10.47
C GLY A 307 -12.22 -9.68 -9.40
N VAL A 308 -12.21 -8.40 -8.97
CA VAL A 308 -13.25 -7.87 -8.07
C VAL A 308 -14.56 -7.66 -8.83
N VAL A 309 -15.65 -8.23 -8.32
CA VAL A 309 -17.00 -8.05 -8.88
C VAL A 309 -17.77 -7.09 -7.98
N LEU A 310 -18.01 -5.88 -8.48
CA LEU A 310 -18.63 -4.78 -7.72
C LEU A 310 -20.12 -4.97 -7.44
N GLU A 311 -20.81 -5.68 -8.33
CA GLU A 311 -22.23 -5.98 -8.23
C GLU A 311 -22.45 -7.47 -8.53
N PRO A 312 -22.04 -8.37 -7.62
CA PRO A 312 -22.23 -9.79 -7.82
C PRO A 312 -23.72 -10.13 -7.85
N THR A 313 -24.05 -11.14 -8.65
CA THR A 313 -25.36 -11.77 -8.70
C THR A 313 -25.32 -13.11 -7.97
N GLU A 314 -26.50 -13.67 -7.66
CA GLU A 314 -26.59 -15.03 -7.12
C GLU A 314 -25.98 -16.08 -8.06
N ALA A 315 -26.06 -15.85 -9.38
CA ALA A 315 -25.46 -16.71 -10.38
C ALA A 315 -23.93 -16.70 -10.27
N ASP A 316 -23.32 -15.54 -10.04
CA ASP A 316 -21.86 -15.43 -9.86
C ASP A 316 -21.38 -16.22 -8.63
N LEU A 317 -22.13 -16.18 -7.53
CA LEU A 317 -21.80 -16.96 -6.33
C LEU A 317 -21.98 -18.47 -6.54
N ARG A 318 -23.02 -18.88 -7.29
CA ARG A 318 -23.26 -20.30 -7.62
C ARG A 318 -22.22 -20.85 -8.60
N ALA A 319 -21.68 -20.01 -9.48
CA ALA A 319 -20.65 -20.40 -10.44
C ALA A 319 -19.31 -20.75 -9.76
N ILE A 320 -19.06 -20.27 -8.54
CA ILE A 320 -17.86 -20.61 -7.79
C ILE A 320 -18.00 -22.01 -7.17
N PRO A 321 -17.14 -22.97 -7.53
CA PRO A 321 -17.18 -24.32 -6.98
C PRO A 321 -17.04 -24.30 -5.44
N PRO A 322 -17.78 -25.15 -4.70
CA PRO A 322 -17.73 -25.17 -3.23
C PRO A 322 -16.32 -25.24 -2.66
N GLN A 323 -15.44 -26.05 -3.26
CA GLN A 323 -14.04 -26.19 -2.87
C GLN A 323 -13.20 -24.93 -3.09
N MET A 324 -13.64 -23.98 -3.93
CA MET A 324 -12.94 -22.72 -4.17
C MET A 324 -13.51 -21.56 -3.34
N ARG A 325 -14.66 -21.71 -2.68
CA ARG A 325 -15.30 -20.61 -1.94
C ARG A 325 -14.45 -20.04 -0.81
N HIS A 326 -13.54 -20.83 -0.24
CA HIS A 326 -12.60 -20.35 0.79
C HIS A 326 -11.60 -19.31 0.25
N LEU A 327 -11.49 -19.16 -1.08
CA LEU A 327 -10.63 -18.21 -1.78
C LEU A 327 -11.32 -16.86 -2.06
N TYR A 328 -12.54 -16.64 -1.55
CA TYR A 328 -13.31 -15.44 -1.82
C TYR A 328 -13.85 -14.82 -0.54
N VAL A 329 -13.94 -13.50 -0.54
CA VAL A 329 -14.57 -12.68 0.50
C VAL A 329 -15.68 -11.85 -0.11
N LEU A 330 -16.83 -11.83 0.57
CA LEU A 330 -17.88 -10.86 0.34
C LEU A 330 -17.70 -9.71 1.31
N GLN A 331 -17.60 -8.48 0.81
CA GLN A 331 -17.53 -7.27 1.63
C GLN A 331 -18.71 -6.38 1.31
N GLU A 332 -19.37 -5.83 2.32
CA GLU A 332 -20.44 -4.86 2.14
C GLU A 332 -19.96 -3.68 1.29
N ARG A 333 -20.74 -3.38 0.25
CA ARG A 333 -20.44 -2.36 -0.74
C ARG A 333 -20.43 -0.99 -0.08
N ILE A 334 -19.43 -0.20 -0.44
CA ILE A 334 -19.23 1.14 0.08
C ILE A 334 -19.71 2.15 -0.96
N THR A 335 -20.56 3.09 -0.55
CA THR A 335 -20.90 4.26 -1.35
C THR A 335 -19.94 5.40 -1.01
N TYR A 336 -19.11 5.80 -1.96
CA TYR A 336 -18.11 6.85 -1.78
C TYR A 336 -18.81 8.22 -1.77
N ALA A 337 -18.42 9.07 -0.83
CA ALA A 337 -18.93 10.43 -0.75
C ALA A 337 -18.37 11.30 -1.89
N PRO A 338 -19.21 12.09 -2.58
CA PRO A 338 -18.77 13.04 -3.61
C PRO A 338 -18.17 14.31 -2.98
N CYS A 339 -17.18 14.15 -2.10
CA CYS A 339 -16.63 15.19 -1.24
C CYS A 339 -15.36 15.85 -1.80
N VAL A 340 -14.86 15.38 -2.94
CA VAL A 340 -13.68 15.92 -3.62
C VAL A 340 -14.11 16.55 -4.94
N TYR A 341 -14.13 17.87 -4.97
CA TYR A 341 -14.30 18.65 -6.20
C TYR A 341 -12.94 18.79 -6.90
N THR A 342 -12.89 18.53 -8.20
CA THR A 342 -11.65 18.65 -9.00
C THR A 342 -11.80 19.77 -10.04
N PRO A 343 -10.71 20.48 -10.38
CA PRO A 343 -10.72 21.51 -11.42
C PRO A 343 -11.05 21.00 -12.82
#